data_AF-A0A3S4F7J2-F1
#
_entry.id   AF-A0A3S4F7J2-F1
#
_cell.length_a   1.000
_cell.length_b   1.000
_cell.length_c   1.000
_cell.angle_alpha   90.00
_cell.angle_beta   90.00
_cell.angle_gamma   90.00
#
_symmetry.space_group_name_H-M   'P 1'
#
loop_
_entity.id
_entity.type
_entity.pdbx_description
1 polymer ?
#
loop_
_entity_poly.entity_id
_entity_poly.type
_entity_poly.pdbx_seq_one_letter_code
_entity_poly.pdbx_strand_id
1 'polypeptide(L)'
;MFYGQRIHDKCYRRAHFDAGQFVEAWDDEGARKGYCLYKMGCKGPTTYNACSTVRWNDGVSFPIQSGHGCLGCSEDGFWDYGSFYSRATGIPQTGIEATADKIGLGVAGVAGAAAIAHATVSAIKHARNKNNTSSENAPEEKK
;
A
#
# COMPACT_ATOMS: atom_id res chain seq x y z
N MET A 1 23.81 -19.54 -16.90
CA MET A 1 23.98 -19.71 -15.43
C MET A 1 23.57 -18.45 -14.66
N PHE A 2 24.17 -17.27 -14.88
CA PHE A 2 23.95 -16.09 -14.01
C PHE A 2 23.02 -14.98 -14.56
N TYR A 3 22.75 -14.97 -15.86
CA TYR A 3 21.95 -13.93 -16.53
C TYR A 3 20.61 -14.46 -17.07
N GLY A 4 20.16 -15.64 -16.62
CA GLY A 4 18.92 -16.26 -17.10
C GLY A 4 17.65 -15.77 -16.40
N GLN A 5 17.78 -14.94 -15.36
CA GLN A 5 16.68 -14.41 -14.56
C GLN A 5 16.94 -12.94 -14.22
N ARG A 6 15.87 -12.19 -14.01
CA ARG A 6 15.98 -10.79 -13.60
C ARG A 6 16.21 -10.68 -12.10
N ILE A 7 16.85 -9.60 -11.66
CA ILE A 7 17.04 -9.28 -10.25
C ILE A 7 15.70 -9.34 -9.50
N HIS A 8 14.65 -8.79 -10.08
CA HIS A 8 13.31 -8.73 -9.46
C HIS A 8 12.63 -10.10 -9.30
N ASP A 9 12.95 -11.08 -10.14
CA ASP A 9 12.34 -12.41 -10.08
C ASP A 9 12.84 -13.24 -8.88
N LYS A 10 13.98 -12.84 -8.30
CA LYS A 10 14.59 -13.47 -7.12
C LYS A 10 14.88 -12.48 -5.99
N CYS A 11 14.32 -11.27 -6.07
CA CYS A 11 14.52 -10.25 -5.04
C CYS A 11 13.80 -10.62 -3.74
N TYR A 12 14.50 -10.62 -2.61
CA TYR A 12 13.90 -10.92 -1.31
C TYR A 12 12.83 -9.91 -0.87
N ARG A 13 12.87 -8.67 -1.40
CA ARG A 13 11.85 -7.63 -1.14
C ARG A 13 10.61 -7.76 -2.05
N ARG A 14 10.49 -8.84 -2.84
CA ARG A 14 9.39 -9.02 -3.81
C ARG A 14 8.03 -9.09 -3.12
N ALA A 15 7.94 -9.71 -1.94
CA ALA A 15 6.70 -9.74 -1.17
C ALA A 15 6.17 -8.32 -0.88
N HIS A 16 7.03 -7.37 -0.53
CA HIS A 16 6.64 -5.97 -0.33
C HIS A 16 6.18 -5.30 -1.64
N PHE A 17 6.82 -5.61 -2.77
CA PHE A 17 6.36 -5.11 -4.07
C PHE A 17 4.93 -5.59 -4.38
N ASP A 18 4.66 -6.89 -4.20
CA ASP A 18 3.36 -7.50 -4.47
C ASP A 18 2.28 -7.05 -3.46
N ALA A 19 2.67 -6.68 -2.24
CA ALA A 19 1.80 -6.06 -1.24
C ALA A 19 1.49 -4.57 -1.56
N GLY A 20 2.29 -3.92 -2.41
CA GLY A 20 2.20 -2.47 -2.62
C GLY A 20 2.87 -1.65 -1.51
N GLN A 21 3.78 -2.26 -0.76
CA GLN A 21 4.57 -1.66 0.31
C GLN A 21 5.91 -1.15 -0.25
N PHE A 22 6.04 0.17 -0.33
CA PHE A 22 7.19 0.82 -0.96
C PHE A 22 7.89 1.77 -0.01
N VAL A 23 9.17 1.98 -0.27
CA VAL A 23 9.88 3.18 0.18
C VAL A 23 9.43 4.34 -0.71
N GLU A 24 9.05 5.45 -0.09
CA GLU A 24 8.59 6.67 -0.76
C GLU A 24 9.64 7.79 -0.64
N ALA A 25 10.43 7.78 0.43
CA ALA A 25 11.56 8.69 0.65
C ALA A 25 12.72 7.97 1.35
N TRP A 26 13.94 8.48 1.19
CA TRP A 26 15.11 7.93 1.88
C TRP A 26 14.95 8.02 3.40
N ASP A 27 15.29 6.92 4.09
CA ASP A 27 15.17 6.78 5.54
C ASP A 27 13.73 6.92 6.11
N ASP A 28 12.70 6.77 5.26
CA ASP A 28 11.33 6.64 5.75
C ASP A 28 11.11 5.29 6.49
N GLU A 29 9.92 5.12 7.06
CA GLU A 29 9.56 3.89 7.76
C GLU A 29 9.67 2.65 6.87
N GLY A 30 9.32 2.78 5.59
CA GLY A 30 9.46 1.70 4.61
C GLY A 30 10.92 1.32 4.40
N ALA A 31 11.83 2.29 4.31
CA ALA A 31 13.26 2.05 4.16
C ALA A 31 13.83 1.30 5.36
N ARG A 32 13.46 1.73 6.57
CA ARG A 32 13.88 1.11 7.84
C ARG A 32 13.32 -0.30 8.01
N LYS A 33 12.15 -0.59 7.45
CA LYS A 33 11.53 -1.93 7.43
C LYS A 33 11.98 -2.80 6.25
N GLY A 34 12.78 -2.28 5.31
CA GLY A 34 13.25 -3.04 4.16
C GLY A 34 12.20 -3.23 3.05
N TYR A 35 11.24 -2.31 2.91
CA TYR A 35 10.22 -2.33 1.86
C TYR A 35 10.81 -2.17 0.46
N CYS A 36 9.97 -2.37 -0.56
CA CYS A 36 10.41 -2.35 -1.95
C CYS A 36 10.88 -0.96 -2.41
N LEU A 37 12.01 -0.94 -3.12
CA LEU A 37 12.65 0.28 -3.66
C LEU A 37 12.15 0.67 -5.05
N TYR A 38 11.08 0.06 -5.55
CA TYR A 38 10.57 0.34 -6.91
C TYR A 38 10.22 1.82 -7.11
N LYS A 39 9.56 2.43 -6.13
CA LYS A 39 9.20 3.85 -6.19
C LYS A 39 10.38 4.80 -6.05
N MET A 40 11.51 4.30 -5.55
CA MET A 40 12.82 4.97 -5.53
C MET A 40 13.62 4.79 -6.83
N GLY A 41 13.03 4.16 -7.86
CA GLY A 41 13.62 4.04 -9.20
C GLY A 41 14.37 2.74 -9.49
N CYS A 42 14.30 1.75 -8.60
CA CYS A 42 14.96 0.45 -8.79
C CYS A 42 14.64 -0.19 -10.16
N LYS A 43 15.69 -0.44 -10.96
CA LYS A 43 15.63 -1.05 -12.31
C LYS A 43 15.68 -2.58 -12.30
N GLY A 44 15.69 -3.20 -11.11
CA GLY A 44 15.69 -4.66 -10.97
C GLY A 44 14.65 -5.42 -11.80
N PRO A 45 13.44 -4.87 -12.07
CA PRO A 45 12.45 -5.50 -12.96
C PRO A 45 12.88 -5.68 -14.42
N THR A 46 13.91 -4.97 -14.88
CA THR A 46 14.43 -5.04 -16.25
C THR A 46 15.91 -5.40 -16.30
N THR A 47 16.51 -5.84 -15.20
CA THR A 47 17.94 -6.16 -15.11
C THR A 47 18.18 -7.65 -14.90
N TYR A 48 18.91 -8.30 -15.79
CA TYR A 48 19.39 -9.68 -15.69
C TYR A 48 20.76 -9.73 -15.02
N ASN A 49 20.83 -10.36 -13.86
CA ASN A 49 22.08 -10.61 -13.13
C ASN A 49 21.80 -11.56 -11.94
N ALA A 50 22.85 -11.96 -11.23
CA ALA A 50 22.77 -12.83 -10.05
C ALA A 50 22.83 -12.06 -8.70
N CYS A 51 22.74 -10.72 -8.69
CA CYS A 51 22.93 -9.93 -7.46
C CYS A 51 21.90 -10.26 -6.36
N SER A 52 20.68 -10.69 -6.69
CA SER A 52 19.66 -11.06 -5.69
C SER A 52 19.75 -12.53 -5.24
N THR A 53 20.55 -13.36 -5.90
CA THR A 53 20.74 -14.78 -5.56
C THR A 53 22.13 -15.05 -4.99
N VAL A 54 23.18 -14.81 -5.79
CA VAL A 54 24.59 -14.98 -5.40
C VAL A 54 25.06 -13.83 -4.50
N ARG A 55 24.54 -12.62 -4.74
CA ARG A 55 24.94 -11.38 -4.05
C ARG A 55 26.40 -11.03 -4.32
N TRP A 56 26.95 -10.10 -3.55
CA TRP A 56 28.30 -9.58 -3.67
C TRP A 56 29.11 -9.87 -2.40
N ASN A 57 30.42 -10.00 -2.58
CA ASN A 57 31.41 -10.14 -1.51
C ASN A 57 31.11 -11.35 -0.60
N ASP A 58 31.20 -12.56 -1.14
CA ASP A 58 30.95 -13.80 -0.40
C ASP A 58 29.53 -13.86 0.23
N GLY A 59 28.54 -13.37 -0.52
CA GLY A 59 27.14 -13.41 -0.08
C GLY A 59 26.75 -12.33 0.93
N VAL A 60 27.62 -11.36 1.25
CA VAL A 60 27.38 -10.35 2.30
C VAL A 60 26.19 -9.43 1.97
N SER A 61 26.20 -8.80 0.80
CA SER A 61 25.14 -7.85 0.42
C SER A 61 25.02 -7.67 -1.10
N PHE A 62 24.10 -6.83 -1.53
CA PHE A 62 23.96 -6.32 -2.88
C PHE A 62 23.20 -4.98 -2.83
N PRO A 63 23.12 -4.17 -3.91
CA PRO A 63 22.60 -2.80 -3.84
C PRO A 63 21.25 -2.65 -3.12
N ILE A 64 20.28 -3.52 -3.46
CA ILE A 64 18.92 -3.47 -2.87
C ILE A 64 18.94 -3.82 -1.39
N GLN A 65 19.77 -4.78 -0.96
CA GLN A 65 19.90 -5.12 0.45
C GLN A 65 20.48 -3.95 1.25
N SER A 66 21.46 -3.24 0.68
CA SER A 66 22.05 -2.03 1.26
C SER A 66 21.17 -0.77 1.13
N GLY A 67 19.93 -0.89 0.64
CA GLY A 67 18.97 0.22 0.63
C GLY A 67 18.95 1.05 -0.65
N HIS A 68 19.76 0.75 -1.66
CA HIS A 68 19.74 1.46 -2.95
C HIS A 68 19.07 0.65 -4.06
N GLY A 69 18.25 1.29 -4.88
CA GLY A 69 17.66 0.65 -6.06
C GLY A 69 18.73 0.11 -7.01
N CYS A 70 18.44 -1.01 -7.68
CA CYS A 70 19.27 -1.48 -8.78
C CYS A 70 19.35 -0.40 -9.87
N LEU A 71 20.55 -0.13 -10.38
CA LEU A 71 20.77 0.85 -11.44
C LEU A 71 20.57 0.26 -12.85
N GLY A 72 20.62 -1.06 -12.97
CA GLY A 72 20.65 -1.75 -14.26
C GLY A 72 22.02 -1.87 -14.88
N CYS A 73 23.10 -1.82 -14.10
CA CYS A 73 24.48 -1.76 -14.60
C CYS A 73 24.95 -2.96 -15.45
N SER A 74 24.16 -4.03 -15.56
CA SER A 74 24.42 -5.17 -16.47
C SER A 74 23.59 -5.16 -17.74
N GLU A 75 22.70 -4.18 -17.91
CA GLU A 75 21.95 -3.97 -19.14
C GLU A 75 22.70 -3.02 -20.06
N ASP A 76 22.51 -3.22 -21.36
CA ASP A 76 23.03 -2.32 -22.38
C ASP A 76 22.43 -0.91 -22.24
N GLY A 77 23.23 0.12 -22.47
CA GLY A 77 22.78 1.52 -22.45
C GLY A 77 22.18 2.01 -21.12
N PHE A 78 22.42 1.33 -19.99
CA PHE A 78 21.70 1.62 -18.73
C PHE A 78 21.85 3.06 -18.20
N TRP A 79 22.92 3.76 -18.59
CA TRP A 79 23.13 5.18 -18.26
C TRP A 79 22.11 6.11 -18.92
N ASP A 80 21.56 5.71 -20.08
CA ASP A 80 20.71 6.54 -20.92
C ASP A 80 19.21 6.19 -20.80
N TYR A 81 18.84 5.24 -19.95
CA TYR A 81 17.44 4.85 -19.67
C TYR A 81 16.70 5.82 -18.73
N GLY A 82 17.15 7.07 -18.69
CA GLY A 82 16.66 8.12 -17.79
C GLY A 82 17.25 8.03 -16.38
N SER A 83 16.77 8.90 -15.50
CA SER A 83 17.28 8.97 -14.12
C SER A 83 17.15 7.63 -13.38
N PHE A 84 18.17 7.29 -12.60
CA PHE A 84 18.14 6.13 -11.72
C PHE A 84 17.01 6.17 -10.70
N TYR A 85 16.55 7.37 -10.34
CA TYR A 85 15.48 7.58 -9.37
C TYR A 85 14.10 7.68 -10.01
N SER A 86 14.01 7.72 -11.34
CA SER A 86 12.74 7.60 -12.06
C SER A 86 12.27 6.15 -12.05
N ARG A 87 10.96 5.95 -11.88
CA ARG A 87 10.36 4.61 -11.93
C ARG A 87 10.53 4.00 -13.31
N ALA A 88 10.83 2.70 -13.36
CA ALA A 88 10.74 1.95 -14.60
C ALA A 88 9.29 1.93 -15.09
N THR A 89 9.05 2.23 -16.36
CA THR A 89 7.71 2.20 -16.97
C THR A 89 7.38 0.79 -17.46
N GLY A 90 6.09 0.49 -17.63
CA GLY A 90 5.64 -0.79 -18.19
C GLY A 90 5.79 -2.01 -17.27
N ILE A 91 6.12 -1.81 -15.99
CA ILE A 91 6.16 -2.90 -14.99
C ILE A 91 4.76 -3.03 -14.36
N PRO A 92 4.07 -4.17 -14.51
CA PRO A 92 2.80 -4.39 -13.85
C PRO A 92 2.97 -4.34 -12.33
N GLN A 93 2.24 -3.43 -11.68
CA GLN A 93 2.17 -3.36 -10.22
C GLN A 93 0.85 -3.94 -9.77
N THR A 94 0.87 -5.16 -9.26
CA THR A 94 -0.27 -5.74 -8.55
C THR A 94 -0.07 -5.43 -7.07
N GLY A 95 -0.73 -4.40 -6.54
CA GLY A 95 -0.69 -4.06 -5.12
C GLY A 95 -1.84 -4.74 -4.39
N ILE A 96 -1.67 -6.03 -4.09
CA ILE A 96 -2.78 -6.89 -3.62
C ILE A 96 -3.32 -6.38 -2.28
N GLU A 97 -2.44 -6.21 -1.29
CA GLU A 97 -2.82 -5.70 0.03
C GLU A 97 -3.30 -4.25 -0.05
N ALA A 98 -2.55 -3.39 -0.75
CA ALA A 98 -2.95 -1.99 -0.94
C ALA A 98 -4.33 -1.82 -1.62
N THR A 99 -4.73 -2.77 -2.46
CA THR A 99 -6.08 -2.79 -3.07
C THR A 99 -7.12 -3.28 -2.08
N ALA A 100 -6.82 -4.35 -1.33
CA ALA A 100 -7.70 -4.87 -0.28
C ALA A 100 -7.99 -3.84 0.81
N ASP A 101 -6.96 -3.13 1.28
CA ASP A 101 -7.10 -2.08 2.30
C ASP A 101 -8.00 -0.94 1.83
N LYS A 102 -7.85 -0.49 0.58
CA LYS A 102 -8.70 0.55 0.01
C LYS A 102 -10.17 0.13 -0.05
N ILE A 103 -10.45 -1.10 -0.48
CA ILE A 103 -11.80 -1.65 -0.53
C ILE A 103 -12.36 -1.79 0.89
N GLY A 104 -11.58 -2.37 1.80
CA GLY A 104 -11.96 -2.57 3.20
C GLY A 104 -12.28 -1.25 3.89
N LEU A 105 -11.44 -0.23 3.72
CA LEU A 105 -11.67 1.11 4.27
C LEU A 105 -12.93 1.76 3.71
N GLY A 106 -13.18 1.62 2.40
CA GLY A 106 -14.40 2.11 1.75
C GLY A 106 -15.66 1.48 2.33
N VAL A 107 -15.68 0.15 2.44
CA VAL A 107 -16.81 -0.60 3.02
C VAL A 107 -17.04 -0.25 4.48
N ALA A 108 -15.97 -0.21 5.29
CA ALA A 108 -16.04 0.16 6.69
C ALA A 108 -16.56 1.59 6.89
N GLY A 109 -16.11 2.54 6.06
CA GLY A 109 -16.58 3.92 6.07
C GLY A 109 -18.08 4.04 5.78
N VAL A 110 -18.57 3.35 4.74
CA VAL A 110 -20.00 3.34 4.39
C VAL A 110 -20.85 2.73 5.51
N ALA A 111 -20.45 1.56 6.02
CA ALA A 111 -21.18 0.90 7.09
C ALA A 111 -21.22 1.75 8.37
N GLY A 112 -20.10 2.37 8.74
CA GLY A 112 -20.02 3.28 9.88
C GLY A 112 -20.95 4.49 9.74
N ALA A 113 -20.96 5.14 8.57
CA ALA A 113 -21.84 6.27 8.29
C ALA A 113 -23.32 5.87 8.36
N ALA A 114 -23.68 4.72 7.79
CA ALA A 114 -25.05 4.20 7.83
C ALA A 114 -25.52 3.92 9.27
N ALA A 115 -24.65 3.32 10.09
CA ALA A 115 -24.95 3.04 11.50
C ALA A 115 -25.20 4.34 12.29
N ILE A 116 -24.35 5.36 12.10
CA ILE A 116 -24.50 6.68 12.75
C ILE A 116 -25.81 7.35 12.32
N ALA A 117 -26.12 7.33 11.02
CA ALA A 117 -27.37 7.88 10.49
C ALA A 117 -28.59 7.17 11.08
N HIS A 118 -28.58 5.83 11.11
CA HIS A 118 -29.66 5.02 11.67
C HIS A 118 -29.87 5.30 13.17
N ALA A 119 -28.79 5.40 13.94
CA ALA A 119 -28.85 5.72 15.37
C ALA A 119 -29.42 7.12 15.62
N THR A 120 -28.99 8.11 14.83
CA THR A 120 -29.46 9.51 14.93
C THR A 120 -30.94 9.62 14.64
N VAL A 121 -31.41 9.03 13.53
CA VAL A 121 -32.84 9.01 13.17
C VAL A 121 -33.68 8.27 14.22
N SER A 122 -33.17 7.15 14.74
CA SER A 122 -33.87 6.37 15.78
C SER A 122 -34.03 7.17 17.08
N ALA A 123 -32.99 7.88 17.52
CA ALA A 123 -33.05 8.73 18.72
C ALA A 123 -34.08 9.88 18.56
N ILE A 124 -34.08 10.55 17.40
CA ILE A 124 -35.05 11.61 17.09
C ILE A 124 -36.48 11.06 17.08
N LYS A 125 -36.70 9.92 16.44
CA LYS A 125 -38.03 9.28 16.38
C LYS A 125 -38.51 8.87 17.77
N HIS A 126 -37.64 8.31 18.61
CA HIS A 126 -37.98 7.92 19.97
C HIS A 126 -38.36 9.13 20.84
N ALA A 127 -37.59 10.23 20.77
CA ALA A 127 -37.91 11.46 21.47
C ALA A 127 -39.25 12.07 21.04
N ARG A 128 -39.56 12.09 19.73
CA ARG A 128 -40.86 12.55 19.21
C ARG A 128 -42.01 11.67 19.70
N ASN A 129 -41.85 10.34 19.69
CA ASN A 129 -42.91 9.44 20.13
C ASN A 129 -43.22 9.63 21.62
N LYS A 130 -42.18 9.78 22.46
CA LYS A 130 -42.34 10.06 23.90
C LYS A 130 -43.10 11.38 24.16
N ASN A 131 -42.86 12.42 23.36
CA ASN A 131 -43.56 13.69 23.49
C ASN A 131 -45.04 13.58 23.08
N ASN A 132 -45.35 12.84 22.02
CA ASN A 132 -46.74 12.61 21.58
C ASN A 132 -47.54 11.81 22.62
N THR A 133 -46.97 10.75 23.19
CA THR A 133 -47.64 9.95 24.24
C THR A 133 -47.84 10.76 25.53
N SER A 134 -46.94 11.72 25.82
CA SER A 134 -47.09 12.63 26.96
C SER A 134 -48.20 13.68 26.73
N SER A 135 -48.41 14.13 25.48
CA SER A 135 -49.50 15.08 25.18
C SER A 135 -50.87 14.42 25.10
N GLU A 136 -50.95 13.15 24.66
CA GLU A 136 -52.20 12.37 24.66
C GLU A 136 -52.66 11.95 26.06
N ASN A 137 -51.75 11.81 27.02
CA ASN A 137 -52.07 11.45 28.42
C ASN A 137 -52.19 12.67 29.35
N ALA A 138 -52.20 13.90 28.83
CA ALA A 138 -52.48 15.09 29.65
C ALA A 138 -53.95 15.05 30.10
N PRO A 139 -54.25 15.11 31.42
CA PRO A 139 -55.63 15.03 31.90
C PRO A 139 -56.44 16.21 31.37
N GLU A 140 -57.60 15.91 30.77
CA GLU A 140 -58.58 16.90 30.33
C GLU A 140 -59.07 17.67 31.57
N GLU A 141 -58.70 18.94 31.68
CA GLU A 141 -59.09 19.83 32.77
C GLU A 141 -60.62 20.02 32.70
N LYS A 142 -61.35 19.24 33.52
CA LYS A 142 -62.80 19.38 33.67
C LYS A 142 -63.11 20.75 34.25
N LYS A 143 -63.70 21.61 33.42
CA LYS A 143 -64.37 22.86 33.79
C LYS A 143 -65.54 22.64 34.75
#